data_AF-A0A379W1V8-F1
#
_entry.id   AF-A0A379W1V8-F1
#
_cell.length_a   1.000
_cell.length_b   1.000
_cell.length_c   1.000
_cell.angle_alpha   90.00
_cell.angle_beta   90.00
_cell.angle_gamma   90.00
#
_symmetry.space_group_name_H-M   'P 1'
#
loop_
_entity.id
_entity.type
_entity.pdbx_description
1 polymer ?
#
loop_
_entity_poly.entity_id
_entity_poly.type
_entity_poly.pdbx_seq_one_letter_code
_entity_poly.pdbx_strand_id
1 'polypeptide(L)'
;MVEEELEQMIRRHEFGEGEQLPSERELMAFFNVGRPSVREALAALKRKGLVQINNGERARVSRPSADTIISELSGMAKDFLTHPGGIAHFEQLRLFFESSW
;
A
#
# COMPACT_ATOMS: atom_id res chain seq x y z
N MET A 1 4.08 9.67 7.39
CA MET A 1 3.12 10.31 8.30
C MET A 1 1.68 10.25 7.79
N VAL A 2 1.26 11.02 6.77
CA VAL A 2 -0.14 10.99 6.27
C VAL A 2 -0.49 9.63 5.65
N GLU A 3 0.38 9.09 4.80
CA GLU A 3 0.19 7.76 4.21
C GLU A 3 0.10 6.67 5.28
N GLU A 4 1.06 6.63 6.18
CA GLU A 4 1.14 5.61 7.24
C GLU A 4 -0.09 5.66 8.16
N GLU A 5 -0.51 6.84 8.60
CA GLU A 5 -1.68 6.95 9.48
C GLU A 5 -2.96 6.55 8.75
N LEU A 6 -3.15 7.04 7.52
CA LEU A 6 -4.34 6.70 6.73
C LEU A 6 -4.38 5.20 6.37
N GLU A 7 -3.22 4.59 6.12
CA GLU A 7 -3.09 3.14 5.98
C GLU A 7 -3.53 2.41 7.26
N GLN A 8 -3.08 2.87 8.43
CA GLN A 8 -3.45 2.27 9.70
C GLN A 8 -4.96 2.41 9.97
N MET A 9 -5.56 3.57 9.70
CA MET A 9 -7.01 3.76 9.82
C MET A 9 -7.80 2.77 8.95
N ILE A 10 -7.36 2.54 7.71
CA ILE A 10 -7.95 1.53 6.82
C ILE A 10 -7.78 0.12 7.40
N ARG A 11 -6.58 -0.21 7.92
CA ARG A 11 -6.28 -1.53 8.51
C ARG A 11 -7.02 -1.80 9.83
N ARG A 12 -7.37 -0.74 10.57
CA ARG A 12 -8.22 -0.77 11.77
C ARG A 12 -9.72 -0.77 11.44
N HIS A 13 -10.08 -0.78 10.15
CA HIS A 13 -11.45 -0.74 9.65
C HIS A 13 -12.24 0.50 10.10
N GLU A 14 -11.55 1.62 10.35
CA GLU A 14 -12.19 2.92 10.56
C GLU A 14 -12.89 3.40 9.28
N PHE A 15 -12.43 2.91 8.12
CA PHE A 15 -13.11 3.01 6.83
C PHE A 15 -13.33 1.60 6.27
N GLY A 16 -14.58 1.26 5.96
CA GLY A 16 -14.94 -0.06 5.45
C GLY A 16 -14.50 -0.27 4.01
N GLU A 17 -14.35 -1.54 3.61
CA GLU A 17 -14.10 -1.89 2.20
C GLU A 17 -15.26 -1.40 1.32
N GLY A 18 -14.93 -0.70 0.23
CA GLY A 18 -15.91 -0.09 -0.66
C GLY A 18 -16.41 1.29 -0.20
N GLU A 19 -16.04 1.75 0.99
CA GLU A 19 -16.40 3.08 1.51
C GLU A 19 -15.54 4.18 0.87
N GLN A 20 -16.12 5.37 0.73
CA GLN A 20 -15.38 6.54 0.27
C GLN A 20 -14.60 7.16 1.44
N LEU A 21 -13.32 7.40 1.22
CA LEU A 21 -12.53 8.23 2.12
C LEU A 21 -13.04 9.68 2.11
N PRO A 22 -12.72 10.46 3.16
CA PRO A 22 -12.93 11.90 3.14
C PRO A 22 -12.28 12.54 1.91
N SER A 23 -12.85 13.65 1.45
CA SER A 23 -12.32 14.42 0.33
C SER A 23 -10.90 14.94 0.61
N GLU A 24 -10.14 15.28 -0.44
CA GLU A 24 -8.79 15.86 -0.29
C GLU A 24 -8.81 17.06 0.68
N ARG A 25 -9.85 17.91 0.60
CA ARG A 25 -10.01 19.09 1.47
C ARG A 25 -10.21 18.70 2.95
N GLU A 26 -11.00 17.67 3.21
CA GLU A 26 -11.25 17.17 4.57
C GLU A 26 -10.00 16.52 5.15
N LEU A 27 -9.26 15.73 4.34
CA LEU A 27 -7.99 15.14 4.74
C LEU A 27 -6.92 16.21 5.01
N MET A 28 -6.86 17.27 4.18
CA MET A 28 -5.98 18.41 4.44
C MET A 28 -6.26 19.06 5.79
N ALA A 29 -7.54 19.26 6.12
CA ALA A 29 -7.94 19.84 7.41
C ALA A 29 -7.66 18.88 8.58
N PHE A 30 -7.96 17.59 8.42
CA PHE A 30 -7.76 16.57 9.45
C PHE A 30 -6.28 16.39 9.81
N PHE A 31 -5.42 16.29 8.80
CA PHE A 31 -3.98 16.12 9.00
C PHE A 31 -3.21 17.44 9.14
N ASN A 32 -3.88 18.59 8.95
CA ASN A 32 -3.27 19.92 8.93
C ASN A 32 -2.08 20.02 7.96
N VAL A 33 -2.27 19.56 6.72
CA VAL A 33 -1.24 19.52 5.67
C VAL A 33 -1.72 20.15 4.36
N GLY A 34 -0.77 20.45 3.48
CA GLY A 34 -1.07 20.92 2.13
C GLY A 34 -1.59 19.81 1.20
N ARG A 35 -2.25 20.24 0.12
CA ARG A 35 -2.78 19.35 -0.93
C ARG A 35 -1.75 18.38 -1.54
N PRO A 36 -0.48 18.76 -1.81
CA PRO A 36 0.51 17.83 -2.37
C PRO A 36 0.72 16.59 -1.49
N SER A 37 0.85 16.77 -0.18
CA SER A 37 1.07 15.67 0.77
C SER A 37 -0.10 14.68 0.81
N VAL A 38 -1.34 15.18 0.73
CA VAL A 38 -2.53 14.32 0.64
C VAL A 38 -2.56 13.55 -0.68
N ARG A 39 -2.25 14.21 -1.81
CA ARG A 39 -2.24 13.54 -3.12
C ARG A 39 -1.14 12.49 -3.23
N GLU A 40 0.03 12.74 -2.66
CA GLU A 40 1.12 11.76 -2.59
C GLU A 40 0.72 10.53 -1.75
N ALA A 41 0.13 10.77 -0.57
CA ALA A 41 -0.37 9.69 0.27
C ALA A 41 -1.44 8.84 -0.43
N LEU A 42 -2.45 9.47 -1.04
CA LEU A 42 -3.50 8.78 -1.80
C LEU A 42 -2.92 8.01 -3.00
N ALA A 43 -1.93 8.56 -3.70
CA ALA A 43 -1.26 7.86 -4.79
C ALA A 43 -0.47 6.64 -4.31
N ALA A 44 0.19 6.73 -3.14
CA ALA A 44 0.90 5.60 -2.53
C ALA A 44 -0.07 4.50 -2.08
N LEU A 45 -1.16 4.86 -1.41
CA LEU A 45 -2.22 3.91 -1.04
C LEU A 45 -2.85 3.22 -2.25
N LYS A 46 -3.00 3.95 -3.38
CA LYS A 46 -3.47 3.37 -4.64
C LYS A 46 -2.50 2.32 -5.18
N ARG A 47 -1.19 2.59 -5.16
CA ARG A 47 -0.18 1.59 -5.55
C ARG A 47 -0.22 0.35 -4.66
N LYS A 48 -0.42 0.55 -3.36
CA LYS A 48 -0.60 -0.55 -2.39
C LYS A 48 -1.93 -1.32 -2.57
N GLY A 49 -2.83 -0.90 -3.45
CA GLY A 49 -4.15 -1.52 -3.63
C GLY A 49 -5.13 -1.28 -2.47
N LEU A 50 -4.81 -0.37 -1.54
CA LEU A 50 -5.64 -0.04 -0.39
C LEU A 50 -6.76 0.94 -0.72
N VAL A 51 -6.62 1.67 -1.83
CA VAL A 51 -7.68 2.53 -2.36
C VAL A 51 -7.76 2.47 -3.89
N GLN A 52 -8.96 2.69 -4.42
CA GLN A 52 -9.21 2.99 -5.82
C GLN A 52 -9.52 4.47 -6.01
N ILE A 53 -8.96 5.07 -7.06
CA ILE A 53 -9.16 6.47 -7.41
C ILE A 53 -9.51 6.54 -8.89
N ASN A 54 -10.76 6.89 -9.18
CA ASN A 54 -11.27 7.19 -10.50
C ASN A 54 -11.23 8.71 -10.76
N ASN A 55 -11.15 9.12 -12.03
CA ASN A 55 -11.00 10.53 -12.40
C ASN A 55 -12.15 11.38 -11.85
N GLY A 56 -11.82 12.31 -10.95
CA GLY A 56 -12.78 13.25 -10.36
C GLY A 56 -13.61 12.69 -9.20
N GLU A 57 -13.41 11.42 -8.83
CA GLU A 57 -14.12 10.79 -7.72
C GLU A 57 -13.27 10.76 -6.44
N ARG A 58 -13.95 10.67 -5.28
CA ARG A 58 -13.28 10.42 -4.00
C ARG A 58 -12.63 9.04 -4.00
N ALA A 59 -11.49 8.92 -3.32
CA ALA A 59 -10.83 7.64 -3.12
C ALA A 59 -11.77 6.68 -2.39
N ARG A 60 -11.83 5.43 -2.85
CA ARG A 60 -12.63 4.37 -2.24
C ARG A 60 -11.71 3.31 -1.65
N VAL A 61 -11.96 2.88 -0.42
CA VAL A 61 -11.18 1.80 0.20
C VAL A 61 -11.35 0.52 -0.58
N SER A 62 -10.23 -0.14 -0.85
CA SER A 62 -10.17 -1.45 -1.50
C SER A 62 -9.22 -2.37 -0.76
N ARG A 63 -9.28 -3.66 -1.06
CA ARG A 63 -8.25 -4.60 -0.66
C ARG A 63 -7.35 -4.94 -1.85
N PRO A 64 -6.05 -5.17 -1.61
CA PRO A 64 -5.17 -5.69 -2.65
C PRO A 64 -5.73 -7.03 -3.13
N SER A 65 -5.90 -7.20 -4.44
CA SER A 65 -6.21 -8.53 -4.98
C SER A 65 -4.98 -9.44 -4.87
N ALA A 66 -5.19 -10.75 -5.00
CA ALA A 66 -4.07 -11.69 -5.07
C ALA A 66 -3.07 -11.29 -6.19
N ASP A 67 -3.58 -10.84 -7.34
CA ASP A 67 -2.75 -10.37 -8.45
C ASP A 67 -1.94 -9.11 -8.08
N THR A 68 -2.54 -8.16 -7.37
CA THR A 68 -1.81 -6.97 -6.87
C THR A 68 -0.68 -7.38 -5.93
N ILE A 69 -0.95 -8.30 -5.00
CA ILE A 69 0.05 -8.79 -4.04
C ILE A 69 1.19 -9.50 -4.78
N ILE A 70 0.86 -10.41 -5.70
CA ILE A 70 1.86 -11.16 -6.46
C ILE A 70 2.71 -10.22 -7.31
N SER A 71 2.11 -9.23 -7.97
CA SER A 71 2.84 -8.27 -8.82
C SER A 71 3.84 -7.43 -8.02
N GLU A 72 3.40 -6.86 -6.88
CA GLU A 72 4.27 -6.05 -6.02
C GLU A 72 5.42 -6.88 -5.44
N LEU A 73 5.13 -8.07 -4.90
CA LEU A 73 6.16 -8.98 -4.38
C LEU A 73 7.14 -9.41 -5.49
N SER A 74 6.64 -9.66 -6.69
CA SER A 74 7.47 -10.04 -7.84
C SER A 74 8.39 -8.90 -8.28
N GLY A 75 7.91 -7.65 -8.27
CA GLY A 75 8.71 -6.47 -8.57
C GLY A 75 9.85 -6.30 -7.57
N MET A 76 9.51 -6.30 -6.27
CA MET A 76 10.51 -6.21 -5.20
C MET A 76 11.52 -7.37 -5.29
N ALA A 77 11.07 -8.59 -5.56
CA ALA A 77 11.96 -9.73 -5.68
C ALA A 77 12.94 -9.60 -6.86
N LYS A 78 12.47 -9.14 -8.03
CA LYS A 78 13.33 -8.88 -9.18
C LYS A 78 14.39 -7.83 -8.85
N ASP A 79 14.01 -6.72 -8.22
CA ASP A 79 14.94 -5.66 -7.86
C ASP A 79 16.02 -6.18 -6.90
N PHE A 80 15.64 -6.97 -5.89
CA PHE A 80 16.59 -7.60 -4.97
C PHE A 80 17.55 -8.55 -5.67
N LEU A 81 17.07 -9.36 -6.62
CA LEU A 81 17.90 -10.32 -7.36
C LEU A 81 18.94 -9.65 -8.27
N THR A 82 18.75 -8.38 -8.66
CA THR A 82 19.76 -7.63 -9.43
C THR A 82 20.98 -7.21 -8.59
N HIS A 83 20.88 -7.25 -7.26
CA HIS A 83 21.97 -6.87 -6.37
C HIS A 83 22.92 -8.07 -6.12
N PRO A 84 24.25 -7.87 -6.09
CA PRO A 84 25.20 -8.91 -5.69
C PRO A 84 24.85 -9.46 -4.31
N GLY A 85 24.64 -10.78 -4.21
CA GLY A 85 24.23 -11.43 -2.96
C GLY A 85 22.74 -11.42 -2.67
N GLY A 86 21.90 -10.77 -3.50
CA GLY A 86 20.45 -10.74 -3.32
C GLY A 86 19.80 -12.12 -3.24
N ILE A 87 20.32 -13.09 -4.00
CA ILE A 87 19.86 -14.49 -3.98
C ILE A 87 20.02 -15.18 -2.62
N ALA A 88 20.99 -14.75 -1.79
CA ALA A 88 21.19 -15.33 -0.46
C ALA A 88 19.98 -15.13 0.46
N HIS A 89 19.26 -14.01 0.32
CA HIS A 89 18.02 -13.76 1.06
C HIS A 89 16.90 -14.73 0.66
N PHE A 90 16.84 -15.12 -0.62
CA PHE A 90 15.86 -16.09 -1.11
C PHE A 90 16.21 -17.52 -0.69
N GLU A 91 17.49 -17.87 -0.63
CA GLU A 91 17.91 -19.16 -0.04
C GLU A 91 17.58 -19.24 1.45
N GLN A 92 17.77 -18.17 2.21
CA GLN A 92 17.32 -18.10 3.60
C GLN A 92 15.80 -18.27 3.73
N LEU A 93 15.02 -17.61 2.86
CA LEU A 93 13.58 -17.76 2.81
C LEU A 93 13.18 -19.23 2.55
N ARG A 94 13.81 -19.90 1.56
CA ARG A 94 13.59 -21.31 1.26
C ARG A 94 13.88 -22.20 2.47
N LEU A 95 15.05 -22.04 3.08
CA LEU A 95 15.45 -22.82 4.27
C LEU A 95 14.51 -22.60 5.45
N PHE A 96 13.98 -21.38 5.64
CA PHE A 96 12.99 -21.08 6.67
C PHE A 96 11.70 -21.89 6.44
N PHE A 97 11.18 -21.94 5.22
CA PHE A 97 10.00 -22.74 4.89
C PHE A 97 10.26 -24.26 5.01
N GLU A 98 11.45 -24.73 4.61
CA GLU A 98 11.83 -26.14 4.69
C GLU A 98 12.04 -26.63 6.13
N SER A 99 12.48 -25.76 7.04
CA SER A 99 12.68 -26.09 8.45
C SER A 99 11.42 -25.92 9.32
N SER A 100 10.34 -25.39 8.74
CA SER A 100 9.06 -25.13 9.43
C SER A 100 8.03 -26.27 9.30
N TRP A 101 8.45 -27.48 8.90
CA TRP A 101 7.62 -28.70 8.85
C TRP A 101 8.37 -29.92 9.35
#